data_AF-A0A2D8SG33-F1
#
_entry.id   AF-A0A2D8SG33-F1
#
_cell.length_a   1.000
_cell.length_b   1.000
_cell.length_c   1.000
_cell.angle_alpha   90.00
_cell.angle_beta   90.00
_cell.angle_gamma   90.00
#
_symmetry.space_group_name_H-M   'P 1'
#
loop_
_entity.id
_entity.type
_entity.pdbx_description
1 polymer ?
#
loop_
_entity_poly.entity_id
_entity_poly.type
_entity_poly.pdbx_seq_one_letter_code
_entity_poly.pdbx_strand_id
1 'polypeptide(L)' 'GEYGAAMGAARLAILGKTSEPLNNIVSHPTISEIIEPRTDLSDLYTEAFNSYRSAPSHLKSIQ' A
#
# COMPACT_ATOMS: atom_id res chain seq x y z
N GLY A 1 6.81 -1.13 -12.40
CA GLY A 1 5.77 -1.84 -11.63
C GLY A 1 4.72 -2.30 -12.59
N GLU A 2 4.64 -3.62 -12.83
CA GLU A 2 3.76 -4.20 -13.85
C GLU A 2 2.27 -4.01 -13.54
N TYR A 3 1.93 -3.83 -12.25
CA TYR A 3 0.57 -3.61 -11.76
C TYR A 3 0.26 -2.14 -11.43
N GLY A 4 0.94 -1.18 -12.08
CA GLY A 4 0.78 0.26 -11.84
C GLY A 4 -0.46 0.89 -12.50
N ALA A 5 -0.55 2.22 -12.45
CA ALA A 5 -1.70 3.00 -12.93
C ALA A 5 -2.09 2.70 -14.39
N ALA A 6 -1.12 2.43 -15.28
CA ALA A 6 -1.37 2.09 -16.68
C ALA A 6 -2.18 0.78 -16.82
N MET A 7 -1.89 -0.24 -16.02
CA MET A 7 -2.68 -1.47 -16.01
C MET A 7 -4.08 -1.24 -15.41
N GLY A 8 -4.19 -0.35 -14.42
CA GLY A 8 -5.48 0.12 -13.90
C GLY A 8 -6.35 0.75 -15.00
N ALA A 9 -5.79 1.65 -15.81
CA ALA A 9 -6.49 2.26 -16.93
C ALA A 9 -6.92 1.23 -17.98
N ALA A 10 -6.06 0.25 -18.29
CA ALA A 10 -6.41 -0.83 -19.21
C ALA A 10 -7.58 -1.70 -18.67
N ARG A 11 -7.57 -2.04 -17.37
CA ARG A 11 -8.68 -2.77 -16.73
C ARG A 11 -9.99 -1.98 -16.76
N LEU A 12 -9.94 -0.65 -16.57
CA LEU A 12 -11.12 0.21 -16.71
C LEU A 12 -11.68 0.22 -18.14
N ALA A 13 -10.82 0.25 -19.16
CA ALA A 13 -11.25 0.15 -20.55
C ALA A 13 -11.92 -1.20 -20.84
N ILE A 14 -11.39 -2.30 -20.29
CA ILE A 14 -11.98 -3.64 -20.40
C ILE A 14 -13.36 -3.69 -19.74
N LEU A 15 -13.50 -3.12 -18.52
CA LEU A 15 -14.79 -3.02 -17.83
C LEU A 15 -15.83 -2.22 -18.62
N GLY A 16 -15.42 -1.12 -19.27
CA GLY A 16 -16.33 -0.33 -20.10
C GLY A 16 -16.75 -1.04 -21.39
N LYS A 17 -15.95 -2.00 -21.87
CA LYS A 17 -16.20 -2.72 -23.12
C LYS A 17 -16.90 -4.06 -22.93
N THR A 18 -16.72 -4.70 -21.78
CA THR A 18 -17.23 -6.04 -21.46
C THR A 18 -18.33 -5.96 -20.40
N SER A 19 -19.28 -6.89 -20.42
CA SER A 19 -20.26 -7.06 -19.32
C SER A 19 -19.80 -8.10 -18.31
N GLU A 20 -18.49 -8.34 -18.24
CA GLU A 20 -17.92 -9.29 -17.29
C GLU A 20 -17.97 -8.74 -15.86
N PRO A 21 -18.12 -9.63 -14.86
CA PRO A 21 -18.13 -9.21 -13.47
C PRO A 21 -16.76 -8.64 -13.07
N LEU A 22 -16.78 -7.62 -12.22
CA LEU A 22 -15.58 -6.89 -11.77
C LEU A 22 -14.46 -7.81 -11.28
N ASN A 23 -14.81 -8.87 -10.56
CA ASN A 23 -13.87 -9.82 -9.97
C ASN A 23 -13.02 -10.58 -11.00
N ASN A 24 -13.52 -10.74 -12.24
CA ASN A 24 -12.77 -11.39 -13.31
C ASN A 24 -11.71 -10.47 -13.92
N ILE A 25 -11.91 -9.16 -13.84
CA ILE A 25 -11.05 -8.15 -14.46
C ILE A 25 -10.06 -7.56 -13.44
N VAL A 26 -10.51 -7.36 -12.21
CA VAL A 26 -9.71 -6.80 -11.11
C VAL A 26 -9.35 -7.91 -10.14
N SER A 27 -8.37 -8.72 -10.52
CA SER A 27 -7.79 -9.75 -9.66
C SER A 27 -6.55 -9.25 -8.92
N HIS A 28 -6.34 -9.81 -7.72
CA HIS A 28 -5.11 -9.64 -6.97
C HIS A 28 -3.96 -10.32 -7.71
N PRO A 29 -2.78 -9.68 -7.80
CA PRO A 29 -1.60 -10.33 -8.34
C PRO A 29 -1.17 -11.49 -7.44
N THR A 30 -0.36 -12.39 -7.99
CA THR A 30 0.20 -13.50 -7.22
C THR A 30 1.09 -12.95 -6.12
N ILE A 31 0.87 -13.39 -4.88
CA ILE A 31 1.67 -12.99 -3.73
C ILE A 31 3.03 -13.69 -3.84
N SER A 32 4.11 -12.89 -3.86
CA SER A 32 5.48 -13.44 -3.90
C SER A 32 5.97 -13.90 -2.53
N GLU A 33 5.64 -13.13 -1.48
CA GLU A 33 6.07 -13.39 -0.11
C GLU A 33 5.04 -12.79 0.85
N ILE A 34 4.82 -13.46 1.97
CA ILE A 34 4.04 -12.95 3.11
C ILE A 34 5.03 -12.63 4.22
N ILE A 35 5.08 -11.37 4.64
CA ILE A 35 5.96 -10.91 5.72
C ILE A 35 5.14 -10.80 7.00
N GLU A 36 5.36 -11.74 7.91
CA GLU A 36 4.68 -11.77 9.20
C GLU A 36 5.23 -10.71 10.18
N PRO A 37 4.37 -10.09 11.02
CA PRO A 37 4.83 -9.17 12.04
C PRO A 37 5.75 -9.84 13.06
N ARG A 38 6.87 -9.18 13.37
CA ARG A 38 7.78 -9.57 14.45
C ARG A 38 7.23 -9.10 15.80
N THR A 39 6.46 -9.97 16.45
CA THR A 39 5.77 -9.66 17.72
C THR A 39 6.74 -9.32 18.85
N ASP A 40 7.95 -9.89 18.82
CA ASP A 40 9.05 -9.60 19.75
C ASP A 40 9.50 -8.13 19.73
N LEU A 41 9.25 -7.42 18.63
CA LEU A 41 9.68 -6.03 18.43
C LEU A 41 8.52 -5.02 18.49
N SER A 42 7.29 -5.47 18.69
CA SER A 42 6.10 -4.61 18.54
C SER A 42 6.09 -3.46 19.54
N ASP A 43 6.44 -3.71 20.80
CA ASP A 43 6.50 -2.68 21.84
C ASP A 43 7.62 -1.66 21.56
N LEU A 44 8.80 -2.14 21.13
CA LEU A 44 9.94 -1.30 20.79
C LEU A 44 9.63 -0.38 19.60
N TYR A 45 8.95 -0.89 18.57
CA TYR A 45 8.52 -0.08 17.42
C TYR A 45 7.42 0.92 17.80
N THR A 46 6.55 0.56 18.73
CA THR A 46 5.49 1.45 19.23
C THR A 46 6.09 2.63 20.01
N GLU A 47 7.06 2.38 20.89
CA GLU A 47 7.78 3.43 21.62
C GLU A 47 8.55 4.36 20.68
N ALA A 48 9.27 3.80 19.71
CA ALA A 48 9.98 4.56 18.69
C ALA A 48 9.04 5.42 17.83
N PHE A 49 7.89 4.87 17.43
CA PHE A 49 6.87 5.61 16.68
C PHE A 49 6.28 6.77 17.48
N ASN A 50 5.98 6.57 18.76
CA ASN A 50 5.50 7.64 19.63
C ASN A 50 6.54 8.75 19.80
N SER A 51 7.81 8.38 19.95
CA SER A 51 8.92 9.34 20.00
C SER A 51 9.01 10.14 18.70
N TYR A 52 8.99 9.48 17.54
CA TYR A 52 8.96 10.14 16.22
C TYR A 52 7.76 11.09 16.07
N ARG A 53 6.56 10.65 16.46
CA ARG A 53 5.33 11.45 16.36
C ARG A 53 5.35 12.67 17.27
N SER A 54 5.91 12.53 18.48
CA SER A 54 6.07 13.62 19.44
C SER A 54 7.20 14.59 19.09
N ALA A 55 8.09 14.20 18.17
CA ALA A 55 9.18 15.05 17.72
C ALA A 55 8.58 16.33 17.10
N PRO A 56 8.98 17.51 17.59
CA PRO A 56 8.34 18.75 17.19
C PRO A 56 8.57 19.04 15.69
N SER A 57 7.54 19.57 15.04
CA SER A 57 7.52 19.98 13.63
C SER A 57 8.50 21.10 13.27
N HIS A 58 9.41 21.51 14.16
CA HIS A 58 10.40 22.56 13.94
C HIS A 58 11.37 22.24 12.78
N LEU A 59 11.44 20.98 12.31
CA LEU A 59 12.15 20.63 11.07
C LEU A 59 11.38 21.01 9.79
N LYS A 60 10.07 21.26 9.85
CA LYS A 60 9.28 21.79 8.73
C LYS A 60 9.33 23.31 8.60
N SER A 61 9.85 24.03 9.60
CA SER A 61 9.92 25.50 9.62
C SER A 61 11.32 26.07 9.34
N ILE A 62 12.31 25.22 9.01
CA ILE A 62 13.67 25.62 8.63
C ILE A 62 13.91 25.30 7.14
N GLN A 63 12.87 25.42 6.31
CA GLN A 63 12.97 25.27 4.85
C GLN A 63 12.27 26.43 4.15
#